data_AF-A0A199XSG0-F1
#
_entry.id   AF-A0A199XSG0-F1
#
_cell.length_a   1.000
_cell.length_b   1.000
_cell.length_c   1.000
_cell.angle_alpha   90.00
_cell.angle_beta   90.00
_cell.angle_gamma   90.00
#
_symmetry.space_group_name_H-M   'P 1'
#
loop_
_entity.id
_entity.type
_entity.pdbx_description
1 polymer ?
#
loop_
_entity_poly.entity_id
_entity_poly.type
_entity_poly.pdbx_seq_one_letter_code
_entity_poly.pdbx_strand_id
1 'polypeptide(L)'
;MKEFKLDNEPKIRTGFSVPENYFENFSAKLLQELPKEEPRVISLYQKRKKILFAVAAVLVLALSLPIYNSFFTTTQEPDSTSMENYLAYQPNITQYDLISELEADDLVSLNETSSADKTVIEEHLLKGGNVEQLILE
;
A
#
# COMPACT_ATOMS: atom_id res chain seq x y z
N MET A 1 47.10 -91.59 45.34
CA MET A 1 47.09 -90.64 44.20
C MET A 1 48.32 -89.75 44.33
N LYS A 2 49.04 -89.46 43.24
CA LYS A 2 50.24 -88.59 43.28
C LYS A 2 49.81 -87.11 43.36
N GLU A 3 50.53 -86.30 44.13
CA GLU A 3 50.30 -84.85 44.22
C GLU A 3 50.56 -84.17 42.87
N PHE A 4 49.55 -83.50 42.32
CA PHE A 4 49.66 -82.68 41.12
C PHE A 4 50.19 -81.30 41.52
N LYS A 5 51.44 -81.00 41.18
CA LYS A 5 52.08 -79.70 41.48
C LYS A 5 52.06 -78.81 40.25
N LEU A 6 51.23 -77.77 40.29
CA LEU A 6 50.91 -76.88 39.17
C LEU A 6 52.04 -75.91 38.78
N ASP A 7 53.05 -75.76 39.65
CA ASP A 7 54.02 -74.67 39.55
C ASP A 7 55.23 -74.98 38.66
N ASN A 8 55.37 -76.23 38.19
CA ASN A 8 56.56 -76.71 37.47
C ASN A 8 56.35 -76.94 35.96
N GLU A 9 55.18 -76.60 35.41
CA GLU A 9 54.90 -76.74 33.98
C GLU A 9 55.07 -75.42 33.23
N PRO A 10 55.63 -75.42 32.00
CA PRO A 10 55.77 -74.20 31.21
C PRO A 10 54.39 -73.65 30.87
N LYS A 11 54.08 -72.45 31.36
CA LYS A 11 52.82 -71.75 31.07
C LYS A 11 52.63 -71.61 29.56
N ILE A 12 51.58 -72.25 29.03
CA ILE A 12 51.18 -72.13 27.63
C ILE A 12 50.83 -70.65 27.37
N ARG A 13 51.53 -70.02 26.42
CA ARG A 13 51.22 -68.64 26.03
C ARG A 13 49.87 -68.63 25.32
N THR A 14 48.96 -67.78 25.77
CA THR A 14 47.65 -67.61 25.15
C THR A 14 47.84 -67.13 23.70
N GLY A 15 47.25 -67.83 22.74
CA GLY A 15 47.35 -67.48 21.31
C GLY A 15 46.65 -66.16 20.92
N PHE A 16 45.93 -65.55 21.85
CA PHE A 16 45.30 -64.26 21.67
C PHE A 16 46.15 -63.19 22.34
N SER A 17 46.91 -62.44 21.54
CA SER A 17 47.57 -61.22 21.96
C SER A 17 46.98 -60.05 21.21
N VAL A 18 46.76 -58.94 21.91
CA VAL A 18 46.27 -57.71 21.31
C VAL A 18 47.42 -57.07 20.51
N PRO A 19 47.16 -56.47 19.34
CA PRO A 19 48.17 -55.74 18.60
C PRO A 19 48.79 -54.59 19.41
N GLU A 20 50.04 -54.26 19.11
CA GLU A 20 50.73 -53.14 19.72
C GLU A 20 49.93 -51.83 19.48
N ASN A 21 49.75 -51.04 20.54
CA ASN A 21 49.00 -49.77 20.51
C ASN A 21 47.52 -49.88 20.08
N TYR A 22 46.90 -51.06 20.23
CA TYR A 22 45.46 -51.24 19.94
C TYR A 22 44.59 -50.27 20.76
N PHE A 23 44.81 -50.20 22.08
CA PHE A 23 44.01 -49.35 22.97
C PHE A 23 44.30 -47.85 22.77
N GLU A 24 45.56 -47.50 22.49
CA GLU A 24 45.98 -46.12 22.19
C GLU A 24 45.27 -45.57 20.95
N ASN A 25 45.14 -46.39 19.90
CA ASN A 25 44.56 -45.97 18.62
C ASN A 25 43.05 -46.24 18.49
N PHE A 26 42.46 -47.01 19.41
CA PHE A 26 41.06 -47.43 19.35
C PHE A 26 40.10 -46.22 19.32
N SER A 27 40.31 -45.24 20.19
CA SER A 27 39.45 -44.05 20.28
C SER A 27 39.45 -43.24 18.98
N ALA A 28 40.64 -43.01 18.40
CA ALA A 28 40.79 -42.28 17.15
C ALA A 28 40.10 -43.01 15.98
N LYS A 29 40.25 -44.35 15.92
CA LYS A 29 39.64 -45.18 14.89
C LYS A 29 38.11 -45.19 15.00
N LEU A 30 37.58 -45.28 16.23
CA LEU A 30 36.14 -45.22 16.49
C LEU A 30 35.53 -43.89 16.06
N LEU A 31 36.18 -42.76 16.38
CA LEU A 31 35.74 -41.43 15.96
C LEU A 31 35.78 -41.23 14.45
N GLN A 32 36.66 -41.95 13.75
CA GLN A 32 36.80 -41.87 12.30
C GLN A 32 35.78 -42.75 11.55
N GLU A 33 35.40 -43.89 12.14
CA GLU A 33 34.38 -44.79 11.60
C GLU A 33 32.95 -44.36 11.91
N LEU A 34 32.75 -43.48 12.92
CA LEU A 34 31.45 -42.90 13.19
C LEU A 34 30.97 -42.04 12.00
N PRO A 35 29.73 -42.23 11.53
CA PRO A 35 29.17 -41.39 10.47
C PRO A 35 29.16 -39.93 10.96
N LYS A 36 29.84 -39.06 10.20
CA LYS A 36 29.76 -37.62 10.43
C LYS A 36 28.35 -37.15 10.11
N GLU A 37 27.51 -37.03 11.13
CA GLU A 37 26.23 -36.36 11.00
C GLU A 37 26.49 -34.85 10.82
N GLU A 38 26.62 -34.42 9.56
CA GLU A 38 26.57 -33.00 9.24
C GLU A 38 25.15 -32.49 9.55
N PRO A 39 25.01 -31.45 10.39
CA PRO A 39 23.69 -30.89 10.67
C PRO A 39 23.09 -30.40 9.35
N ARG A 40 21.84 -30.82 9.08
CA ARG A 40 21.08 -30.37 7.89
C ARG A 40 20.80 -28.86 8.01
N VAL A 41 21.73 -28.04 7.57
CA VAL A 41 21.58 -26.59 7.51
C VAL A 41 20.93 -26.21 6.19
N ILE A 42 19.76 -25.56 6.27
CA ILE A 42 19.12 -24.93 5.11
C ILE A 42 19.32 -23.42 5.19
N SER A 43 19.73 -22.80 4.07
CA SER A 43 19.89 -21.35 4.01
C SER A 43 18.50 -20.66 4.06
N LEU A 44 18.20 -19.98 5.17
CA LEU A 44 16.91 -19.28 5.31
C LEU A 44 16.77 -18.08 4.36
N TYR A 45 17.90 -17.42 4.05
CA TYR A 45 17.89 -16.20 3.26
C TYR A 45 17.37 -16.44 1.83
N GLN A 46 17.78 -17.53 1.19
CA GLN A 46 17.40 -17.84 -0.20
C GLN A 46 15.90 -18.12 -0.33
N LYS A 47 15.30 -18.78 0.67
CA LYS A 47 13.87 -19.10 0.66
C LYS A 47 12.98 -17.89 1.00
N ARG A 48 13.48 -16.96 1.82
CA ARG A 48 12.74 -15.76 2.24
C ARG A 48 12.78 -14.60 1.26
N LYS A 49 13.70 -14.59 0.28
CA LYS A 49 13.75 -13.55 -0.78
C LYS A 49 12.39 -13.36 -1.48
N LYS A 50 11.72 -14.44 -1.86
CA LYS A 50 10.40 -14.36 -2.52
C LYS A 50 9.34 -13.69 -1.63
N ILE A 51 9.35 -13.99 -0.33
CA ILE A 51 8.42 -13.39 0.64
C ILE A 51 8.76 -11.90 0.83
N LEU A 52 10.04 -11.54 0.90
CA LEU A 52 10.48 -10.14 0.98
C LEU A 52 10.05 -9.34 -0.25
N PHE A 53 10.17 -9.91 -1.46
CA PHE A 53 9.66 -9.27 -2.68
C PHE A 53 8.14 -9.16 -2.71
N ALA A 54 7.41 -10.18 -2.21
CA ALA A 54 5.95 -10.11 -2.11
C ALA A 54 5.50 -8.99 -1.16
N VAL A 55 6.14 -8.86 0.01
CA VAL A 55 5.86 -7.77 0.96
C VAL A 55 6.18 -6.41 0.34
N ALA A 56 7.29 -6.29 -0.38
CA ALA A 56 7.65 -5.05 -1.08
C ALA A 56 6.62 -4.68 -2.15
N ALA A 57 6.15 -5.64 -2.94
CA ALA A 57 5.11 -5.40 -3.96
C ALA A 57 3.79 -4.92 -3.34
N VAL A 58 3.38 -5.52 -2.22
CA VAL A 58 2.17 -5.09 -1.48
C VAL A 58 2.33 -3.66 -0.96
N LEU A 59 3.51 -3.29 -0.42
CA LEU A 59 3.77 -1.91 0.02
C LEU A 59 3.74 -0.92 -1.15
N VAL A 60 4.33 -1.27 -2.29
CA VAL A 60 4.30 -0.41 -3.49
C VAL A 60 2.88 -0.21 -3.97
N LEU A 61 2.05 -1.26 -4.01
CA LEU A 61 0.63 -1.14 -4.36
C LEU A 61 -0.14 -0.32 -3.33
N ALA A 62 0.08 -0.54 -2.04
CA ALA A 62 -0.59 0.21 -0.98
C ALA A 62 -0.26 1.71 -1.04
N LEU A 63 0.96 2.07 -1.42
CA LEU A 63 1.37 3.46 -1.61
C LEU A 63 0.88 4.02 -2.95
N SER A 64 0.82 3.22 -4.02
CA SER A 64 0.41 3.70 -5.35
C SER A 64 -1.09 3.96 -5.48
N LEU A 65 -1.93 3.22 -4.75
CA LEU A 65 -3.39 3.37 -4.77
C LEU A 65 -3.87 4.78 -4.40
N PRO A 66 -3.49 5.38 -3.25
CA PRO A 66 -3.92 6.74 -2.91
C PRO A 66 -3.31 7.79 -3.87
N ILE A 67 -2.09 7.57 -4.35
CA ILE A 67 -1.44 8.45 -5.33
C ILE A 67 -2.26 8.46 -6.63
N TYR A 68 -2.61 7.29 -7.16
CA TYR A 68 -3.40 7.18 -8.37
C TYR A 68 -4.79 7.85 -8.22
N ASN A 69 -5.48 7.60 -7.11
CA ASN A 69 -6.78 8.24 -6.87
C ASN A 69 -6.65 9.77 -6.77
N SER A 70 -5.70 10.30 -5.99
CA SER A 70 -5.53 11.75 -5.84
C SER A 70 -5.17 12.48 -7.15
N PHE A 71 -4.34 11.87 -8.01
CA PHE A 71 -3.91 12.50 -9.27
C PHE A 71 -4.91 12.33 -10.43
N PHE A 72 -5.68 11.23 -10.47
CA PHE A 72 -6.55 10.93 -11.62
C PHE A 72 -8.06 11.12 -11.35
N THR A 73 -8.52 11.14 -10.10
CA THR A 73 -9.96 11.27 -9.78
C THR A 73 -10.36 12.62 -9.18
N THR A 74 -9.44 13.59 -9.10
CA THR A 74 -9.74 14.96 -8.63
C THR A 74 -10.24 15.83 -9.79
N THR A 75 -11.46 15.55 -10.22
CA THR A 75 -12.35 16.58 -10.78
C THR A 75 -13.65 16.46 -10.00
N GLN A 76 -13.59 16.83 -8.72
CA GLN A 76 -14.82 17.12 -7.97
C GLN A 76 -15.31 18.44 -8.54
N GLU A 77 -16.37 18.41 -9.34
CA GLU A 77 -17.07 19.66 -9.69
C GLU A 77 -17.45 20.35 -8.37
N PRO A 78 -17.19 21.66 -8.24
CA PRO A 78 -17.52 22.36 -7.01
C PRO A 78 -19.02 22.25 -6.75
N ASP A 79 -19.38 21.98 -5.49
CA ASP A 79 -20.78 21.96 -5.07
C ASP A 79 -21.44 23.30 -5.43
N SER A 80 -22.70 23.26 -5.86
CA SER A 80 -23.52 24.42 -6.25
C SER A 80 -23.45 25.54 -5.20
N THR A 81 -23.61 25.20 -3.92
CA THR A 81 -23.51 26.12 -2.79
C THR A 81 -22.14 26.78 -2.68
N SER A 82 -21.07 26.04 -3.00
CA SER A 82 -19.70 26.58 -2.95
C SER A 82 -19.42 27.51 -4.12
N MET A 83 -19.98 27.19 -5.29
CA MET A 83 -19.88 28.03 -6.50
C MET A 83 -20.65 29.34 -6.33
N GLU A 84 -21.87 29.28 -5.79
CA GLU A 84 -22.66 30.48 -5.46
C GLU A 84 -21.93 31.40 -4.48
N ASN A 85 -21.38 30.84 -3.40
CA ASN A 85 -20.60 31.63 -2.44
C ASN A 85 -19.37 32.25 -3.09
N TYR A 86 -18.65 31.51 -3.93
CA TYR A 86 -17.50 32.04 -4.65
C TYR A 86 -17.88 33.24 -5.51
N LEU A 87 -18.96 33.14 -6.29
CA LEU A 87 -19.46 34.23 -7.12
C LEU A 87 -19.95 35.43 -6.30
N ALA A 88 -20.65 35.18 -5.18
CA ALA A 88 -21.21 36.24 -4.34
C ALA A 88 -20.15 37.05 -3.58
N TYR A 89 -19.05 36.43 -3.17
CA TYR A 89 -17.97 37.10 -2.44
C TYR A 89 -16.83 37.60 -3.34
N GLN A 90 -16.90 37.36 -4.65
CA GLN A 90 -15.88 37.78 -5.59
C GLN A 90 -15.94 39.30 -5.80
N PRO A 91 -14.91 40.08 -5.41
CA PRO A 91 -15.00 41.55 -5.38
C PRO A 91 -14.91 42.22 -6.77
N ASN A 92 -14.50 41.48 -7.79
CA ASN A 92 -14.25 41.97 -9.15
C ASN A 92 -15.24 41.45 -10.19
N ILE A 93 -16.32 40.80 -9.77
CA ILE A 93 -17.42 40.40 -10.66
C ILE A 93 -18.64 41.22 -10.23
N THR A 94 -19.19 41.99 -11.15
CA THR A 94 -20.42 42.74 -10.93
C THR A 94 -21.63 41.98 -11.45
N GLN A 95 -22.82 42.37 -11.01
CA GLN A 95 -24.05 41.79 -11.54
C GLN A 95 -24.18 41.98 -13.06
N TYR A 96 -23.67 43.08 -13.60
CA TYR A 96 -23.70 43.35 -15.04
C TYR A 96 -22.81 42.39 -15.83
N ASP A 97 -21.65 42.02 -15.28
CA ASP A 97 -20.74 41.05 -15.89
C ASP A 97 -21.38 39.64 -15.93
N LEU A 98 -22.18 39.30 -14.92
CA LEU A 98 -22.93 38.03 -14.92
C LEU A 98 -24.05 38.04 -15.96
N ILE A 99 -24.74 39.17 -16.12
CA ILE A 99 -25.84 39.32 -17.09
C ILE A 99 -25.31 39.28 -18.52
N SER A 100 -24.13 39.84 -18.80
CA SER A 100 -23.55 39.86 -20.14
C SER A 100 -23.17 38.48 -20.67
N GLU A 101 -22.88 37.54 -19.78
CA GLU A 101 -22.52 36.16 -20.15
C GLU A 101 -23.71 35.20 -20.21
N LEU A 102 -24.93 35.69 -19.99
CA LEU A 102 -26.15 34.90 -20.20
C LEU A 102 -26.55 34.94 -21.67
N GLU A 103 -26.82 33.77 -22.25
CA GLU A 103 -27.37 33.66 -23.59
C GLU A 103 -28.91 33.74 -23.58
N ALA A 104 -29.51 34.02 -24.74
CA ALA A 104 -30.97 34.16 -24.86
C ALA A 104 -31.72 32.89 -24.42
N ASP A 105 -31.13 31.71 -24.63
CA ASP A 105 -31.72 30.42 -24.22
C ASP A 105 -31.73 30.24 -22.69
N ASP A 106 -30.73 30.80 -21.99
CA ASP A 106 -30.65 30.75 -20.53
C ASP A 106 -31.77 31.57 -19.87
N LEU A 107 -32.11 32.72 -20.46
CA LEU A 107 -33.16 33.61 -19.95
C LEU A 107 -34.55 32.96 -19.94
N VAL A 108 -34.81 32.01 -20.85
CA VAL A 108 -36.07 31.26 -20.89
C VAL A 108 -36.25 30.43 -19.63
N SER A 109 -35.17 29.79 -19.14
CA SER A 109 -35.20 28.98 -17.92
C SER A 109 -35.35 29.82 -16.64
N LEU A 110 -34.81 31.04 -16.64
CA LEU A 110 -34.93 31.99 -15.52
C LEU A 110 -36.35 32.58 -15.42
N ASN A 111 -37.01 32.81 -16.55
CA ASN A 111 -38.37 33.35 -16.59
C ASN A 111 -39.40 32.38 -15.97
N GLU A 112 -39.19 31.07 -16.11
CA GLU A 112 -40.08 30.05 -15.51
C GLU A 112 -39.92 29.92 -13.99
N THR A 113 -38.75 30.29 -13.44
CA THR A 113 -38.45 30.17 -12.00
C THR A 113 -38.72 31.45 -11.20
N SER A 114 -38.80 32.60 -11.88
CA SER A 114 -39.11 33.89 -11.27
C SER A 114 -40.62 34.11 -11.19
N SER A 115 -41.21 33.91 -10.01
CA SER A 115 -42.59 34.34 -9.69
C SER A 115 -42.73 35.87 -9.54
N ALA A 116 -41.90 36.66 -10.24
CA ALA A 116 -42.01 38.11 -10.21
C ALA A 116 -43.32 38.52 -10.91
N ASP A 117 -44.25 39.07 -10.12
CA ASP A 117 -45.52 39.54 -10.65
C ASP A 117 -45.25 40.65 -11.69
N LYS A 118 -45.76 40.45 -12.90
CA LYS A 118 -45.59 41.38 -14.03
C LYS A 118 -46.05 42.79 -13.66
N THR A 119 -47.02 42.91 -12.75
CA THR A 119 -47.53 44.19 -12.24
C THR A 119 -46.47 44.97 -11.45
N VAL A 120 -45.61 44.29 -10.68
CA VAL A 120 -44.54 44.90 -9.89
C VAL A 120 -43.42 45.38 -10.80
N ILE A 121 -43.08 44.60 -11.83
CA ILE A 121 -42.10 44.99 -12.84
C ILE A 121 -42.60 46.22 -13.61
N GLU A 122 -43.87 46.21 -14.03
CA GLU A 122 -44.50 47.33 -14.72
C GLU A 122 -44.50 48.60 -13.85
N GLU A 123 -44.88 48.51 -12.57
CA GLU A 123 -44.84 49.64 -11.64
C GLU A 123 -43.40 50.19 -11.47
N HIS A 124 -42.41 49.32 -11.32
CA HIS A 124 -41.01 49.74 -11.18
C HIS A 124 -40.47 50.45 -12.44
N LEU A 125 -40.81 49.97 -13.63
CA LEU A 125 -40.42 50.60 -14.90
C LEU A 125 -41.13 51.94 -15.13
N LEU A 126 -42.40 52.06 -14.73
CA LEU A 126 -43.16 53.30 -14.81
C LEU A 126 -42.67 54.34 -13.79
N LYS A 127 -42.22 53.90 -12.61
CA LYS A 127 -41.71 54.78 -11.54
C LYS A 127 -40.29 55.31 -11.80
N GLY A 128 -39.48 54.59 -12.59
CA GLY A 128 -38.10 54.94 -12.92
C GLY A 128 -37.92 56.16 -13.83
N GLY A 129 -38.97 56.58 -14.54
CA GLY A 129 -38.97 57.78 -15.38
C GLY A 129 -38.18 57.61 -16.69
N ASN A 130 -38.87 57.83 -17.81
CA ASN A 130 -38.37 57.73 -19.20
C ASN A 130 -38.06 56.32 -19.72
N VAL A 131 -39.09 55.48 -19.76
CA VAL A 131 -39.14 54.29 -20.64
C VAL A 131 -38.78 54.60 -22.10
N GLU A 132 -39.03 55.81 -22.59
CA GLU A 132 -38.64 56.21 -23.95
C GLU A 132 -37.13 56.22 -24.17
N GLN A 133 -36.34 56.50 -23.12
CA GLN A 133 -34.87 56.54 -23.22
C GLN A 133 -34.27 55.14 -23.31
N LEU A 134 -34.89 54.14 -22.66
CA LEU A 134 -34.47 52.74 -22.70
C LEU A 134 -34.78 52.03 -24.03
N ILE A 135 -35.63 52.62 -24.88
CA ILE A 135 -35.97 52.08 -26.20
C ILE A 135 -35.03 52.65 -27.29
N LEU A 136 -34.35 53.77 -27.00
CA LEU A 136 -33.51 54.51 -27.94
C LEU A 136 -32.00 54.21 -27.81
N GLU A 137 -31.58 53.56 -26.73
CA GLU A 137 -30.23 53.04 -26.51
C GLU A 137 -30.15 51.56 -26.92
#